data_AF-A0A962ASD1-F1
#
_entry.id   AF-A0A962ASD1-F1
#
_cell.length_a   1.000
_cell.length_b   1.000
_cell.length_c   1.000
_cell.angle_alpha   90.00
_cell.angle_beta   90.00
_cell.angle_gamma   90.00
#
_symmetry.space_group_name_H-M   'P 1'
#
loop_
_entity.id
_entity.type
_entity.pdbx_description
1 polymer ?
#
loop_
_entity_poly.entity_id
_entity_poly.type
_entity_poly.pdbx_seq_one_letter_code
_entity_poly.pdbx_strand_id
1 'polypeptide(L)'
;MKRASGKAPGGRPGAARPTDAEREAAISAVPGLRARIAAHQVISDVVVSGHALDERFAPAAVPNRTAGLDPRDKALVRSIATVSVRRLGAIRRTLARLLDKG
;
A
#
# COMPACT_ATOMS: atom_id res chain seq x y z
N MET A 1 24.47 -20.95 36.95
CA MET A 1 25.06 -20.48 35.68
C MET A 1 23.94 -19.94 34.78
N LYS A 2 23.78 -18.62 34.67
CA LYS A 2 22.67 -17.97 33.93
C LYS A 2 23.17 -17.54 32.55
N ARG A 3 22.58 -18.07 31.47
CA ARG A 3 22.88 -17.65 30.09
C ARG A 3 22.30 -16.26 29.84
N ALA A 4 23.13 -15.33 29.37
CA ALA A 4 22.70 -14.03 28.88
C ALA A 4 22.01 -14.22 27.52
N SER A 5 20.73 -13.84 27.41
CA SER A 5 20.03 -13.78 26.14
C SER A 5 20.50 -12.55 25.37
N GLY A 6 21.02 -12.77 24.16
CA GLY A 6 21.39 -11.70 23.24
C GLY A 6 20.16 -10.92 22.80
N LYS A 7 20.16 -9.62 23.07
CA LYS A 7 19.14 -8.66 22.64
C LYS A 7 19.31 -8.42 21.13
N ALA A 8 18.35 -8.88 20.34
CA ALA A 8 18.18 -8.43 18.95
C ALA A 8 18.05 -6.89 18.90
N PRO A 9 18.47 -6.21 17.82
CA PRO A 9 18.39 -4.76 17.73
C PRO A 9 16.92 -4.35 17.50
N GLY A 10 16.13 -4.38 18.58
CA GLY A 10 14.76 -3.89 18.63
C GLY A 10 14.74 -2.37 18.55
N GLY A 11 13.84 -1.85 17.71
CA GLY A 11 13.66 -0.42 17.41
C GLY A 11 13.60 0.47 18.66
N ARG A 12 14.07 1.71 18.49
CA ARG A 12 14.20 2.70 19.57
C ARG A 12 12.87 2.86 20.32
N PRO A 13 12.79 2.47 21.60
CA PRO A 13 11.62 2.78 22.41
C PRO A 13 11.59 4.29 22.65
N GLY A 14 10.53 4.97 22.18
CA GLY A 14 10.28 6.38 22.47
C GLY A 14 10.31 7.37 21.30
N ALA A 15 10.41 6.94 20.04
CA ALA A 15 10.21 7.87 18.93
C ALA A 15 8.74 8.31 18.88
N ALA A 16 8.48 9.62 19.00
CA ALA A 16 7.15 10.19 18.86
C ALA A 16 6.55 9.79 17.50
N ARG A 17 5.26 9.41 17.49
CA ARG A 17 4.57 9.06 16.25
C ARG A 17 4.54 10.31 15.36
N PRO A 18 4.96 10.21 14.07
CA PRO A 18 4.90 11.36 13.17
C PRO A 18 3.47 11.89 13.08
N THR A 19 3.34 13.20 13.16
CA THR A 19 2.10 13.95 12.95
C THR A 19 1.59 13.76 11.53
N ASP A 20 0.32 14.06 11.29
CA ASP A 20 -0.27 13.92 9.95
C ASP A 20 0.40 14.84 8.93
N ALA A 21 0.78 16.05 9.34
CA ALA A 21 1.53 16.98 8.49
C ALA A 21 2.92 16.46 8.12
N GLU A 22 3.64 15.84 9.06
CA GLU A 22 4.95 15.23 8.78
C GLU A 22 4.83 14.01 7.87
N ARG A 23 3.78 13.19 8.06
CA ARG A 23 3.47 12.08 7.14
C ARG A 23 3.18 12.58 5.75
N GLU A 24 2.39 13.63 5.64
CA GLU A 24 2.00 14.24 4.37
C GLU A 24 3.21 14.83 3.64
N ALA A 25 4.09 15.54 4.36
CA ALA A 25 5.34 16.04 3.82
C ALA A 25 6.25 14.89 3.34
N ALA A 26 6.38 13.82 4.12
CA ALA A 26 7.17 12.65 3.75
C ALA A 26 6.59 11.92 2.51
N ILE A 27 5.27 11.83 2.39
CA ILE A 27 4.60 11.27 1.21
C ILE A 27 4.91 12.12 -0.02
N SER A 28 4.79 13.44 0.11
CA SER A 28 5.02 14.40 -0.98
C SER A 28 6.48 14.45 -1.40
N ALA A 29 7.43 14.19 -0.49
CA ALA A 29 8.85 14.14 -0.79
C ALA A 29 9.27 12.92 -1.63
N VAL A 30 8.45 11.86 -1.69
CA VAL A 30 8.78 10.63 -2.43
C VAL A 30 7.96 10.56 -3.73
N PRO A 31 8.61 10.68 -4.91
CA PRO A 31 7.92 10.60 -6.19
C PRO A 31 7.08 9.33 -6.33
N GLY A 32 5.82 9.49 -6.75
CA GLY A 32 4.88 8.39 -6.98
C GLY A 32 4.49 7.59 -5.72
N LEU A 33 4.88 8.01 -4.51
CA LEU A 33 4.44 7.32 -3.29
C LEU A 33 2.94 7.50 -3.06
N ARG A 34 2.43 8.72 -3.27
CA ARG A 34 1.01 9.01 -3.16
C ARG A 34 0.16 8.14 -4.09
N ALA A 35 0.56 7.99 -5.35
CA ALA A 35 -0.10 7.10 -6.30
C ALA A 35 -0.08 5.62 -5.84
N ARG A 36 1.04 5.14 -5.30
CA ARG A 36 1.13 3.76 -4.78
C ARG A 36 0.23 3.53 -3.57
N ILE A 37 0.09 4.52 -2.68
CA ILE A 37 -0.84 4.47 -1.54
C ILE A 37 -2.29 4.40 -2.04
N ALA A 38 -2.67 5.26 -2.99
CA ALA A 38 -3.99 5.23 -3.60
C ALA A 38 -4.28 3.89 -4.32
N ALA A 39 -3.28 3.33 -5.02
CA ALA A 39 -3.40 2.02 -5.66
C ALA A 39 -3.63 0.90 -4.64
N HIS A 40 -2.92 0.93 -3.52
CA HIS A 40 -3.16 0.00 -2.41
C HIS A 40 -4.61 0.10 -1.90
N GLN A 41 -5.14 1.31 -1.71
CA GLN A 41 -6.52 1.52 -1.27
C GLN A 41 -7.53 0.92 -2.27
N VAL A 42 -7.35 1.17 -3.58
CA VAL A 42 -8.20 0.57 -4.62
C VAL A 42 -8.09 -0.96 -4.61
N ILE A 43 -6.89 -1.52 -4.52
CA ILE A 43 -6.67 -2.97 -4.44
C ILE A 43 -7.37 -3.55 -3.21
N SER A 44 -7.31 -2.86 -2.07
CA SER A 44 -8.01 -3.29 -0.85
C SER A 44 -9.52 -3.28 -1.03
N ASP A 45 -10.08 -2.21 -1.62
CA ASP A 45 -11.52 -2.10 -1.88
C ASP A 45 -12.02 -3.26 -2.78
N VAL A 46 -11.19 -3.73 -3.72
CA VAL A 46 -11.53 -4.85 -4.63
C VAL A 46 -11.30 -6.21 -3.98
N VAL A 47 -10.11 -6.45 -3.43
CA VAL A 47 -9.69 -7.79 -2.97
C VAL A 47 -10.28 -8.13 -1.60
N VAL A 48 -10.41 -7.14 -0.71
CA VAL A 48 -10.90 -7.34 0.65
C VAL A 48 -12.39 -7.07 0.73
N SER A 49 -12.86 -5.96 0.13
CA SER A 49 -14.27 -5.56 0.22
C SER A 49 -15.15 -6.02 -0.94
N GLY A 50 -14.57 -6.64 -1.98
CA GLY A 50 -15.32 -7.27 -3.07
C GLY A 50 -15.93 -6.30 -4.09
N HIS A 51 -15.55 -5.02 -4.10
CA HIS A 51 -16.04 -4.06 -5.08
C HIS A 51 -15.49 -4.36 -6.49
N ALA A 52 -16.23 -3.97 -7.54
CA ALA A 52 -15.73 -4.08 -8.89
C ALA A 52 -14.61 -3.05 -9.15
N LEU A 53 -13.56 -3.45 -9.87
CA LEU A 53 -12.41 -2.59 -10.14
C LEU A 53 -12.81 -1.33 -10.91
N ASP A 54 -13.65 -1.46 -11.93
CA ASP A 54 -14.05 -0.33 -12.78
C ASP A 54 -14.91 0.69 -12.04
N GLU A 55 -15.77 0.23 -11.12
CA GLU A 55 -16.54 1.11 -10.23
C GLU A 55 -15.62 1.99 -9.40
N ARG A 56 -14.46 1.47 -8.96
CA ARG A 56 -13.53 2.27 -8.14
C ARG A 56 -12.78 3.36 -8.87
N PHE A 57 -12.78 3.32 -10.20
CA PHE A 57 -12.25 4.38 -11.03
C PHE A 57 -13.32 5.26 -11.67
N ALA A 58 -14.61 5.02 -11.40
CA ALA A 58 -15.66 5.91 -11.85
C ALA A 58 -15.51 7.30 -11.20
N PRO A 59 -15.80 8.41 -11.90
CA PRO A 59 -15.70 9.75 -11.31
C PRO A 59 -16.55 9.92 -10.04
N ALA A 60 -17.71 9.27 -9.99
CA ALA A 60 -18.67 9.29 -8.88
C ALA A 60 -18.38 8.24 -7.78
N ALA A 61 -17.25 7.53 -7.85
CA ALA A 61 -16.95 6.46 -6.92
C ALA A 61 -16.75 7.00 -5.50
N VAL A 62 -17.47 6.45 -4.51
CA VAL A 62 -17.31 6.83 -3.09
C VAL A 62 -16.71 5.66 -2.29
N PRO A 63 -15.60 5.87 -1.56
CA PRO A 63 -14.71 7.03 -1.60
C PRO A 63 -13.89 7.10 -2.91
N ASN A 64 -13.61 8.31 -3.40
CA ASN A 64 -12.76 8.48 -4.58
C ASN A 64 -11.29 8.46 -4.16
N ARG A 65 -10.64 7.28 -4.27
CA ARG A 65 -9.23 7.06 -3.90
C ARG A 65 -8.22 7.85 -4.73
N THR A 66 -8.66 8.43 -5.84
CA THR A 66 -7.80 9.17 -6.78
C THR A 66 -8.09 10.68 -6.81
N ALA A 67 -8.98 11.15 -5.95
CA ALA A 67 -9.28 12.57 -5.81
C ALA A 67 -8.01 13.36 -5.45
N GLY A 68 -7.84 14.52 -6.07
CA GLY A 68 -6.67 15.39 -5.85
C GLY A 68 -5.36 14.91 -6.50
N LEU A 69 -5.33 13.75 -7.17
CA LEU A 69 -4.13 13.29 -7.90
C LEU A 69 -4.02 13.96 -9.28
N ASP A 70 -2.78 14.23 -9.69
CA ASP A 70 -2.42 14.62 -11.05
C ASP A 70 -2.80 13.51 -12.06
N PRO A 71 -3.15 13.84 -13.32
CA PRO A 71 -3.47 12.84 -14.34
C PRO A 71 -2.42 11.73 -14.51
N ARG A 72 -1.12 12.05 -14.40
CA ARG A 72 -0.05 11.05 -14.50
C ARG A 72 -0.11 10.04 -13.36
N ASP A 73 -0.32 10.52 -12.14
CA ASP A 73 -0.45 9.67 -10.96
C ASP A 73 -1.72 8.82 -11.03
N LYS A 74 -2.84 9.37 -11.49
CA LYS A 74 -4.07 8.60 -11.74
C LYS A 74 -3.84 7.43 -12.70
N ALA A 75 -3.10 7.67 -13.79
CA ALA A 75 -2.74 6.61 -14.74
C ALA A 75 -1.86 5.53 -14.08
N LEU A 76 -0.91 5.93 -13.22
CA LEU A 76 -0.10 5.00 -12.44
C LEU A 76 -0.96 4.18 -11.47
N VAL A 77 -1.91 4.79 -10.76
CA VAL A 77 -2.86 4.08 -9.88
C VAL A 77 -3.60 3.00 -10.67
N ARG A 78 -4.16 3.35 -11.84
CA ARG A 78 -4.92 2.41 -12.68
C ARG A 78 -4.03 1.26 -13.15
N SER A 79 -2.82 1.56 -13.63
CA SER A 79 -1.86 0.55 -14.07
C SER A 79 -1.54 -0.47 -12.97
N ILE A 80 -1.16 0.02 -11.77
CA ILE A 80 -0.83 -0.85 -10.63
C ILE A 80 -2.04 -1.69 -10.22
N ALA A 81 -3.21 -1.08 -10.05
CA ALA A 81 -4.41 -1.78 -9.58
C ALA A 81 -4.85 -2.86 -10.58
N THR A 82 -4.94 -2.54 -11.86
CA THR A 82 -5.33 -3.48 -12.91
C THR A 82 -4.36 -4.66 -13.01
N VAL A 83 -3.05 -4.42 -13.02
CA VAL A 83 -2.06 -5.49 -13.09
C VAL A 83 -2.10 -6.37 -11.84
N SER A 84 -2.22 -5.75 -10.66
CA SER A 84 -2.26 -6.48 -9.38
C SER A 84 -3.46 -7.41 -9.30
N VAL A 85 -4.65 -6.95 -9.70
CA VAL A 85 -5.87 -7.78 -9.73
C VAL A 85 -5.75 -8.88 -10.78
N ARG A 86 -5.32 -8.57 -12.01
CA ARG A 86 -5.14 -9.56 -13.09
C ARG A 86 -4.10 -10.63 -12.74
N ARG A 87 -3.09 -10.29 -11.93
CA ARG A 87 -2.00 -11.19 -11.54
C ARG A 87 -2.10 -11.68 -10.10
N LEU A 88 -3.25 -11.49 -9.43
CA LEU A 88 -3.40 -11.79 -8.01
C LEU A 88 -3.01 -13.24 -7.67
N GLY A 89 -3.44 -14.21 -8.48
CA GLY A 89 -3.07 -15.61 -8.27
C GLY A 89 -1.56 -15.88 -8.39
N ALA A 90 -0.88 -15.22 -9.33
CA ALA A 90 0.58 -15.34 -9.47
C ALA A 90 1.31 -14.66 -8.30
N ILE A 91 0.86 -13.49 -7.89
CA ILE A 91 1.40 -12.75 -6.72
C ILE A 91 1.25 -13.61 -5.46
N ARG A 92 0.05 -14.15 -5.19
CA ARG A 92 -0.20 -15.03 -4.03
C ARG A 92 0.68 -16.27 -4.04
N ARG A 93 0.80 -16.96 -5.18
CA ARG A 93 1.70 -18.13 -5.31
C ARG A 93 3.16 -17.78 -5.02
N THR A 94 3.63 -16.64 -5.51
CA THR A 94 5.00 -16.19 -5.27
C THR A 94 5.21 -15.81 -3.81
N LEU A 95 4.27 -15.09 -3.19
CA LEU A 95 4.33 -14.75 -1.77
C LEU A 95 4.34 -16.01 -0.90
N ALA A 96 3.46 -16.99 -1.16
CA ALA A 96 3.46 -18.27 -0.45
C ALA A 96 4.84 -18.94 -0.52
N ARG A 97 5.41 -19.12 -1.73
CA ARG A 97 6.75 -19.74 -1.88
C ARG A 97 7.88 -19.02 -1.15
N LEU A 98 7.79 -17.70 -0.99
CA LEU A 98 8.82 -16.89 -0.34
C LEU A 98 8.61 -16.79 1.17
N LEU A 99 7.37 -16.81 1.63
CA LEU A 99 7.00 -16.67 3.04
C LEU A 99 6.85 -18.01 3.77
N ASP A 100 6.60 -19.12 3.08
CA ASP A 100 6.60 -20.48 3.66
C ASP A 100 7.99 -20.91 4.19
N LYS A 101 9.03 -20.10 3.93
CA LYS A 101 10.43 -20.34 4.36
C LYS A 101 10.88 -19.44 5.51
N GLY A 102 9.99 -18.62 6.08
CA GLY A 102 10.27 -17.62 7.11
C GLY A 102 9.79 -18.01 8.50
#